data_AF-A0A543CD75-F1
#
_entry.id   AF-A0A543CD75-F1
#
_cell.length_a   1.000
_cell.length_b   1.000
_cell.length_c   1.000
_cell.angle_alpha   90.00
_cell.angle_beta   90.00
_cell.angle_gamma   90.00
#
_symmetry.space_group_name_H-M   'P 1'
#
loop_
_entity.id
_entity.type
_entity.pdbx_description
1 polymer ?
#
loop_
_entity_poly.entity_id
_entity_poly.type
_entity_poly.pdbx_seq_one_letter_code
_entity_poly.pdbx_strand_id
1 'polypeptide(L)'
;MPPQLPGPDDELLRPREVAALLGVRTATIARWARQGRLSPLLTPGGHRRYTRASVRAVLDEEPAAPAMAEDAARLYEQGWSIRQVAQRFGCEYGVMRRILRRQVTLRTRGGRERALP
;
A
#
# COMPACT_ATOMS: atom_id res chain seq x y z
N MET A 1 -21.03 15.73 -5.73
CA MET A 1 -20.07 16.22 -4.73
C MET A 1 -19.03 17.04 -5.47
N PRO A 2 -18.82 18.33 -5.16
CA PRO A 2 -17.79 19.11 -5.83
C PRO A 2 -16.39 18.57 -5.45
N PRO A 3 -15.40 18.62 -6.36
CA PRO A 3 -14.02 18.32 -6.01
C PRO A 3 -13.53 19.39 -5.03
N GLN A 4 -13.21 18.97 -3.81
CA GLN A 4 -12.70 19.84 -2.76
C GLN A 4 -11.29 20.27 -3.18
N LEU A 5 -11.11 21.56 -3.49
CA LEU A 5 -9.77 22.13 -3.64
C LEU A 5 -9.09 22.04 -2.26
N PRO A 6 -7.89 21.45 -2.16
CA PRO A 6 -7.20 21.33 -0.88
C PRO A 6 -6.94 22.72 -0.30
N GLY A 7 -7.23 22.89 0.99
CA GLY A 7 -6.95 24.14 1.71
C GLY A 7 -5.44 24.38 1.83
N PRO A 8 -5.00 25.60 2.14
CA PRO A 8 -3.57 25.94 2.28
C PRO A 8 -2.84 25.12 3.37
N ASP A 9 -3.57 24.46 4.28
CA ASP A 9 -3.07 23.59 5.34
C ASP A 9 -3.02 22.09 4.98
N ASP A 10 -3.39 21.69 3.75
CA ASP A 10 -3.24 20.31 3.29
C ASP A 10 -1.75 20.01 3.06
N GLU A 11 -1.13 19.40 4.07
CA GLU A 11 0.26 18.95 4.03
C GLU A 11 0.57 18.22 2.71
N LEU A 12 1.43 18.83 1.88
CA LEU A 12 1.81 18.32 0.57
C LEU A 12 2.97 17.33 0.66
N LEU A 13 2.62 16.05 0.61
CA LEU A 13 3.54 14.94 0.74
C LEU A 13 4.31 14.70 -0.56
N ARG A 14 5.61 14.45 -0.44
CA ARG A 14 6.47 13.97 -1.52
C ARG A 14 6.17 12.51 -1.82
N PRO A 15 6.48 12.00 -3.03
CA PRO A 15 6.26 10.59 -3.37
C PRO A 15 6.92 9.62 -2.39
N ARG A 16 8.07 10.00 -1.82
CA ARG A 16 8.77 9.23 -0.77
C ARG A 16 8.00 9.17 0.54
N GLU A 17 7.41 10.27 0.98
CA GLU A 17 6.62 10.34 2.20
C GLU A 17 5.33 9.53 2.05
N VAL A 18 4.65 9.68 0.90
CA VAL A 18 3.50 8.85 0.55
C VAL A 18 3.87 7.36 0.55
N ALA A 19 4.99 6.99 -0.07
CA ALA A 19 5.45 5.61 -0.10
C ALA A 19 5.69 5.05 1.30
N ALA A 20 6.29 5.84 2.20
CA ALA A 20 6.53 5.44 3.58
C ALA A 20 5.23 5.25 4.37
N LEU A 21 4.29 6.20 4.26
CA LEU A 21 2.96 6.11 4.88
C LEU A 21 2.17 4.91 4.34
N LEU A 22 2.24 4.70 3.03
CA LEU A 22 1.55 3.63 2.35
C LEU A 22 2.31 2.29 2.41
N GLY A 23 3.53 2.23 2.95
CA GLY A 23 4.32 1.01 3.05
C GLY A 23 4.61 0.35 1.69
N VAL A 24 4.63 1.15 0.61
CA VAL A 24 4.89 0.71 -0.77
C VAL A 24 6.17 1.35 -1.28
N ARG A 25 6.63 0.95 -2.48
CA ARG A 25 7.76 1.61 -3.14
C ARG A 25 7.30 2.90 -3.80
N THR A 26 8.20 3.88 -3.92
CA THR A 26 7.94 5.12 -4.67
C THR A 26 7.55 4.87 -6.13
N ALA A 27 8.08 3.81 -6.75
CA ALA A 27 7.68 3.38 -8.09
C ALA A 27 6.19 2.98 -8.16
N THR A 28 5.65 2.38 -7.09
CA THR A 28 4.22 2.05 -6.96
C THR A 28 3.38 3.32 -6.93
N ILE A 29 3.82 4.35 -6.18
CA ILE A 29 3.18 5.67 -6.15
C ILE A 29 3.16 6.31 -7.53
N ALA A 30 4.30 6.28 -8.24
CA ALA A 30 4.39 6.81 -9.60
C ALA A 30 3.47 6.06 -10.58
N ARG A 31 3.37 4.73 -10.45
CA ARG A 31 2.45 3.88 -11.23
C ARG A 31 1.00 4.24 -10.95
N TRP A 32 0.59 4.35 -9.68
CA TRP A 32 -0.77 4.71 -9.30
C TRP A 32 -1.17 6.08 -9.84
N ALA A 33 -0.27 7.04 -9.78
CA ALA A 33 -0.50 8.35 -10.39
C ALA A 33 -0.68 8.30 -11.92
N ARG A 34 0.06 7.44 -12.65
CA ARG A 34 -0.17 7.24 -14.09
C ARG A 34 -1.49 6.53 -14.39
N GLN A 35 -1.97 5.70 -13.47
CA GLN A 35 -3.23 4.96 -13.60
C GLN A 35 -4.45 5.76 -13.12
N GLY A 36 -4.27 7.01 -12.68
CA GLY A 36 -5.34 7.84 -12.12
C GLY A 36 -5.80 7.42 -10.71
N ARG A 37 -5.15 6.42 -10.09
CA ARG A 37 -5.49 5.94 -8.75
C ARG A 37 -5.07 6.91 -7.63
N LEU A 38 -4.10 7.78 -7.90
CA LEU A 38 -3.58 8.74 -6.92
C LEU A 38 -3.28 10.04 -7.66
N SER A 39 -4.07 11.09 -7.47
CA SER A 39 -3.92 12.33 -8.23
C SER A 39 -2.76 13.19 -7.70
N PRO A 40 -1.67 13.39 -8.48
CA PRO A 40 -0.60 14.29 -8.09
C PRO A 40 -0.95 15.74 -8.39
N LEU A 41 -0.55 16.64 -7.49
CA LEU A 41 -0.36 18.05 -7.78
C LEU A 41 1.04 18.24 -8.35
N LEU A 42 1.15 18.92 -9.49
CA LEU A 42 2.43 19.22 -10.11
C LEU A 42 2.94 20.56 -9.62
N THR A 43 4.18 20.59 -9.13
CA THR A 43 4.88 21.85 -8.88
C THR A 43 5.27 22.51 -10.21
N PRO A 44 5.57 23.83 -10.25
CA PRO A 44 6.10 24.50 -11.45
C PRO A 44 7.31 23.79 -12.09
N GLY A 45 8.15 23.12 -11.30
CA GLY A 45 9.28 22.31 -11.76
C GLY A 45 8.95 20.87 -12.18
N GLY A 46 7.67 20.49 -12.29
CA GLY A 46 7.22 19.16 -12.73
C GLY A 46 7.28 18.05 -11.68
N HIS A 47 7.72 18.34 -10.44
CA HIS A 47 7.68 17.37 -9.35
C HIS A 47 6.26 17.12 -8.86
N ARG A 48 6.01 15.87 -8.41
CA ARG A 48 4.70 15.45 -7.89
C ARG A 48 4.59 15.69 -6.39
N ARG A 49 3.44 16.18 -5.97
CA ARG A 49 3.00 16.33 -4.58
C ARG A 49 1.65 15.67 -4.41
N TYR A 50 1.35 15.21 -3.21
CA TYR A 50 0.09 14.54 -2.91
C TYR A 50 -0.49 15.11 -1.63
N THR A 51 -1.79 15.34 -1.62
CA THR A 51 -2.51 15.76 -0.42
C THR A 51 -2.73 14.57 0.51
N ARG A 52 -2.85 14.82 1.81
CA ARG A 52 -3.14 13.78 2.78
C ARG A 52 -4.50 13.12 2.51
N ALA A 53 -5.47 13.89 2.02
CA ALA A 53 -6.76 13.39 1.58
C ALA A 53 -6.65 12.35 0.45
N SER A 54 -5.90 12.64 -0.62
CA SER A 54 -5.70 11.69 -1.73
C SER A 54 -4.97 10.42 -1.28
N VAL A 55 -4.00 10.54 -0.37
CA VAL A 55 -3.30 9.38 0.21
C VAL A 55 -4.25 8.53 1.04
N ARG A 56 -5.17 9.15 1.78
CA ARG A 56 -6.17 8.46 2.59
C ARG A 56 -7.26 7.80 1.76
N ALA A 57 -7.72 8.44 0.68
CA ALA A 57 -8.64 7.83 -0.27
C ALA A 57 -8.09 6.52 -0.84
N VAL A 58 -6.78 6.46 -1.16
CA VAL A 58 -6.14 5.20 -1.59
C VAL A 58 -6.07 4.13 -0.51
N LEU A 59 -6.03 4.52 0.78
CA LEU A 59 -6.13 3.58 1.89
C LEU A 59 -7.53 3.01 2.05
N ASP A 60 -8.57 3.81 1.79
CA ASP A 60 -9.97 3.41 1.87
C ASP A 60 -10.44 2.63 0.62
N GLU A 61 -9.91 2.99 -0.56
CA GLU A 61 -10.22 2.32 -1.84
C GLU A 61 -9.47 1.01 -2.06
N GLU A 62 -8.49 0.62 -1.22
CA GLU A 62 -7.83 -0.68 -1.31
C GLU A 62 -8.72 -1.78 -0.71
N PRO A 63 -9.50 -2.49 -1.54
CA PRO A 63 -10.38 -3.54 -1.06
C PRO A 63 -9.52 -4.80 -1.09
N ALA A 64 -8.94 -5.15 0.04
CA ALA A 64 -8.92 -6.58 0.28
C ALA A 64 -10.38 -6.96 0.47
N ALA A 65 -11.00 -7.49 -0.59
CA ALA A 65 -12.26 -8.20 -0.44
C ALA A 65 -12.10 -9.08 0.82
N PRO A 66 -13.06 -9.10 1.76
CA PRO A 66 -12.89 -9.75 3.05
C PRO A 66 -12.39 -11.20 2.90
N ALA A 67 -12.82 -11.89 1.83
CA ALA A 67 -12.29 -13.19 1.42
C ALA A 67 -10.78 -13.23 1.14
N MET A 68 -10.23 -12.28 0.37
CA MET A 68 -8.78 -12.20 0.12
C MET A 68 -8.00 -11.93 1.41
N ALA A 69 -8.55 -11.16 2.33
CA ALA A 69 -7.91 -10.90 3.62
C ALA A 69 -7.84 -12.16 4.50
N GLU A 70 -8.94 -12.92 4.56
CA GLU A 70 -9.01 -14.20 5.27
C GLU A 70 -8.11 -15.27 4.62
N ASP A 71 -8.14 -15.42 3.30
CA ASP A 71 -7.28 -16.38 2.59
C ASP A 71 -5.80 -16.03 2.75
N ALA A 72 -5.47 -14.74 2.71
CA ALA A 72 -4.12 -14.26 2.99
C ALA A 72 -3.67 -14.59 4.42
N ALA A 73 -4.54 -14.37 5.41
CA ALA A 73 -4.26 -14.69 6.81
C ALA A 73 -4.01 -16.19 7.00
N ARG A 74 -4.87 -17.05 6.42
CA ARG A 74 -4.71 -18.51 6.45
C ARG A 74 -3.36 -18.96 5.87
N LEU A 75 -3.00 -18.45 4.69
CA LEU A 75 -1.71 -18.79 4.06
C LEU A 75 -0.52 -18.35 4.93
N TYR A 76 -0.61 -17.17 5.53
CA TYR A 76 0.42 -16.68 6.45
C TYR A 76 0.57 -17.58 7.69
N GLU A 77 -0.54 -17.99 8.30
CA GLU A 77 -0.54 -18.89 9.46
C GLU A 77 0.04 -20.27 9.13
N GLN A 78 -0.21 -20.76 7.91
CA GLN A 78 0.39 -21.97 7.34
C GLN A 78 1.92 -21.86 7.10
N GLY A 79 2.54 -20.73 7.46
CA GLY A 79 3.99 -20.54 7.37
C GLY A 79 4.46 -19.87 6.08
N TRP A 80 3.55 -19.43 5.20
CA TRP A 80 3.96 -18.67 4.02
C TRP A 80 4.51 -17.31 4.41
N SER A 81 5.58 -16.89 3.73
CA SER A 81 6.07 -15.53 3.87
C SER A 81 5.10 -14.53 3.24
N ILE A 82 5.01 -13.32 3.81
CA ILE A 82 4.20 -12.20 3.28
C ILE A 82 4.44 -12.00 1.76
N ARG A 83 5.66 -12.24 1.28
CA ARG A 83 5.99 -12.14 -0.16
C ARG A 83 5.34 -13.24 -1.00
N GLN A 84 5.35 -14.48 -0.53
CA GLN A 84 4.70 -15.59 -1.24
C GLN A 84 3.18 -15.43 -1.26
N VAL A 85 2.60 -15.00 -0.13
CA VAL A 85 1.17 -14.67 -0.08
C VAL A 85 0.86 -13.55 -1.07
N ALA A 86 1.67 -12.48 -1.11
CA ALA A 86 1.49 -11.39 -2.07
C ALA A 86 1.52 -11.88 -3.53
N GLN A 87 2.48 -12.74 -3.85
CA GLN A 87 2.62 -13.32 -5.18
C GLN A 87 1.44 -14.21 -5.57
N ARG A 88 0.87 -14.97 -4.61
CA ARG A 88 -0.29 -15.85 -4.83
C ARG A 88 -1.54 -15.11 -5.29
N PHE A 89 -1.73 -13.90 -4.78
CA PHE A 89 -2.85 -13.01 -5.14
C PHE A 89 -2.48 -11.99 -6.22
N GLY A 90 -1.25 -12.05 -6.77
CA GLY A 90 -0.76 -11.09 -7.75
C GLY A 90 -0.66 -9.66 -7.22
N CYS A 91 -0.60 -9.48 -5.90
CA CYS A 91 -0.54 -8.17 -5.26
C CYS A 91 0.88 -7.82 -4.81
N GLU A 92 1.13 -6.53 -4.57
CA GLU A 92 2.41 -6.05 -4.07
C GLU A 92 2.62 -6.44 -2.60
N TYR A 93 3.88 -6.61 -2.18
CA TYR A 93 4.24 -6.94 -0.79
C TYR A 93 3.64 -5.96 0.23
N GLY A 94 3.63 -4.67 -0.09
CA GLY A 94 3.10 -3.62 0.78
C GLY A 94 1.59 -3.74 1.01
N VAL A 95 0.86 -4.15 -0.02
CA VAL A 95 -0.59 -4.45 0.05
C VAL A 95 -0.81 -5.63 0.98
N MET A 96 -0.13 -6.75 0.72
CA MET A 96 -0.26 -7.96 1.53
C MET A 96 0.14 -7.72 3.00
N ARG A 97 1.22 -6.98 3.24
CA ARG A 97 1.66 -6.63 4.60
C ARG A 97 0.61 -5.80 5.34
N ARG A 98 -0.11 -4.90 4.65
CA ARG A 98 -1.17 -4.09 5.25
C ARG A 98 -2.41 -4.92 5.55
N ILE A 99 -2.79 -5.82 4.64
CA ILE A 99 -3.91 -6.76 4.82
C ILE A 99 -3.67 -7.61 6.06
N LEU A 100 -2.51 -8.27 6.13
CA LEU A 100 -2.15 -9.13 7.26
C LEU A 100 -2.09 -8.34 8.57
N ARG A 101 -1.61 -7.08 8.58
CA ARG A 101 -1.59 -6.25 9.79
C ARG A 101 -2.96 -5.97 10.41
N ARG A 102 -4.05 -6.01 9.62
CA ARG A 102 -5.41 -5.78 10.14
C ARG A 102 -6.04 -7.05 10.71
N GLN A 103 -5.53 -8.23 10.33
CA GLN A 103 -6.15 -9.52 10.62
C GLN A 103 -5.31 -10.39 11.56
N VAL A 104 -3.98 -10.28 11.51
CA VAL A 104 -3.04 -11.14 12.24
C VAL A 104 -1.88 -10.35 12.84
N THR A 105 -1.38 -10.81 13.98
CA THR A 105 -0.11 -10.32 14.54
C THR A 105 1.03 -10.77 13.65
N LEU A 106 1.63 -9.84 12.91
CA LEU A 106 2.79 -10.15 12.07
C LEU A 106 3.93 -10.70 12.93
N ARG A 107 4.36 -11.93 12.66
CA ARG A 107 5.57 -12.54 13.21
C ARG A 107 6.75 -11.63 12.92
N THR A 108 7.48 -11.24 13.96
CA THR A 108 8.73 -10.49 13.84
C THR A 108 9.77 -11.32 13.11
N ARG A 109 10.55 -10.66 12.25
CA ARG A 109 11.50 -11.31 11.35
C ARG A 109 12.64 -11.95 12.15
N GLY A 110 12.55 -13.26 12.37
CA GLY A 110 13.57 -14.04 13.05
C GLY A 110 13.29 -15.53 12.90
N GLY A 111 13.44 -16.05 11.67
CA GLY A 111 13.23 -17.46 11.40
C GLY A 111 13.66 -17.76 9.98
N ARG A 112 14.95 -17.99 9.77
CA ARG A 112 15.39 -18.82 8.65
C ARG A 112 14.89 -20.22 8.96
N GLU A 113 13.87 -20.69 8.27
CA GLU A 113 13.73 -22.12 8.05
C GLU A 113 13.93 -22.39 6.57
N ARG A 114 15.09 -22.98 6.33
CA ARG A 114 15.52 -23.56 5.08
C ARG A 114 14.89 -24.96 5.03
N ALA A 115 14.01 -25.21 4.07
CA ALA A 115 13.93 -26.47 3.35
C ALA A 115 12.77 -26.41 2.34
N LEU A 116 13.09 -26.59 1.07
CA LEU A 116 12.32 -27.47 0.19
C LEU A 116 13.34 -28.10 -0.79
N PRO A 117 13.09 -29.36 -1.22
CA PRO A 117 14.08 -30.43 -1.39
C PRO A 117 15.12 -30.18 -2.49
#